data_AF-A0A7X0RUV3-F1
#
_entry.id   AF-A0A7X0RUV3-F1
#
_cell.length_a   1.000
_cell.length_b   1.000
_cell.length_c   1.000
_cell.angle_alpha   90.00
_cell.angle_beta   90.00
_cell.angle_gamma   90.00
#
_symmetry.space_group_name_H-M   'P 1'
#
loop_
_entity.id
_entity.type
_entity.pdbx_description
1 polymer ?
#
loop_
_entity_poly.entity_id
_entity_poly.type
_entity_poly.pdbx_seq_one_letter_code
_entity_poly.pdbx_strand_id
1 'polypeptide(L)'
;MRARRGFWDRGKRLTAIAALLIAGWLAGAAPAAAIAAGQSGERDVAAAGMESGGIDPAAAFRDAAEALYLAVQQGEPLAVHRRLQDAETAFRGLPMERIPSAEGIHALSGSVAEMKRALAAATPDESKVQTAAGALRLAADALASPDRSLWFQYRKLMMEEIATLAAGISGTPPRVTEEAKTAFDRLSGHYALIRTAVAISREPSVLERGDSVFRYGERVIAAARPEGKLLTGLIEPLRDAVAGLFPPTGEEPAAGPALIPPAWGFIATIGSFIVTVLTYAGWRKYRFDRQGGSGPEGEGRRKDAADRWLRR
;
A
#
# COMPACT_ATOMS: atom_id res chain seq x y z
N MET A 1 58.08 19.94 -59.92
CA MET A 1 57.85 21.07 -58.99
C MET A 1 56.37 21.10 -58.61
N ARG A 2 56.08 21.05 -57.30
CA ARG A 2 54.82 21.29 -56.54
C ARG A 2 53.46 20.81 -57.11
N ALA A 3 52.78 19.92 -56.36
CA ALA A 3 51.61 20.27 -55.50
C ALA A 3 50.84 19.01 -55.06
N ARG A 4 50.71 18.75 -53.74
CA ARG A 4 49.66 17.89 -53.17
C ARG A 4 49.37 18.30 -51.71
N ARG A 5 48.14 18.68 -51.42
CA ARG A 5 47.51 18.67 -50.08
C ARG A 5 46.01 18.49 -50.26
N GLY A 6 45.39 17.74 -49.36
CA GLY A 6 43.98 17.93 -49.05
C GLY A 6 43.24 16.67 -48.60
N PHE A 7 42.75 16.72 -47.36
CA PHE A 7 41.46 16.16 -46.91
C PHE A 7 41.45 14.71 -46.39
N TRP A 8 42.09 14.49 -45.25
CA TRP A 8 41.80 13.38 -44.33
C TRP A 8 41.31 13.98 -42.99
N ASP A 9 40.52 13.21 -42.22
CA ASP A 9 40.06 13.45 -40.84
C ASP A 9 38.80 14.27 -40.54
N ARG A 10 37.61 13.73 -40.87
CA ARG A 10 36.36 14.01 -40.12
C ARG A 10 35.48 12.77 -39.91
N GLY A 11 36.08 11.64 -39.52
CA GLY A 11 35.38 10.34 -39.38
C GLY A 11 35.39 9.67 -38.00
N LYS A 12 35.97 10.26 -36.94
CA LYS A 12 36.20 9.54 -35.67
C LYS A 12 35.86 10.34 -34.39
N ARG A 13 34.76 11.10 -34.37
CA ARG A 13 34.32 11.83 -33.15
C ARG A 13 32.83 11.67 -32.83
N LEU A 14 32.26 10.48 -33.03
CA LEU A 14 30.86 10.18 -32.67
C LEU A 14 30.68 9.05 -31.66
N THR A 15 31.74 8.55 -31.02
CA THR A 15 31.67 7.47 -30.02
C THR A 15 32.21 7.85 -28.63
N ALA A 16 32.27 9.15 -28.29
CA ALA A 16 32.86 9.61 -27.03
C ALA A 16 32.03 10.65 -26.24
N ILE A 17 30.71 10.73 -26.45
CA ILE A 17 29.81 11.59 -25.63
C ILE A 17 28.64 10.78 -25.02
N ALA A 18 28.67 9.44 -25.10
CA ALA A 18 27.70 8.56 -24.42
C ALA A 18 28.21 8.03 -23.06
N ALA A 19 29.35 8.51 -22.56
CA ALA A 19 30.00 7.99 -21.35
C ALA A 19 30.37 9.09 -20.33
N LEU A 20 29.64 10.21 -20.30
CA LEU A 20 29.86 11.32 -19.36
C LEU A 20 28.54 11.86 -18.78
N LEU A 21 27.62 10.96 -18.45
CA LEU A 21 26.42 11.23 -17.64
C LEU A 21 26.27 10.21 -16.50
N ILE A 22 27.38 9.86 -15.84
CA ILE A 22 27.38 9.08 -14.58
C ILE A 22 28.20 9.77 -13.46
N ALA A 23 28.78 10.96 -13.70
CA ALA A 23 29.57 11.68 -12.70
C ALA A 23 28.95 13.05 -12.40
N GLY A 24 27.95 13.09 -11.53
CA GLY A 24 27.34 14.36 -11.13
C GLY A 24 26.18 14.26 -10.16
N TRP A 25 26.16 13.27 -9.26
CA TRP A 25 25.14 13.16 -8.19
C TRP A 25 25.74 12.80 -6.83
N LEU A 26 26.98 13.20 -6.60
CA LEU A 26 27.69 13.06 -5.32
C LEU A 26 28.45 14.35 -5.01
N ALA A 27 27.72 15.41 -4.65
CA ALA A 27 28.28 16.57 -3.97
C ALA A 27 27.18 17.41 -3.30
N GLY A 28 27.11 17.32 -1.97
CA GLY A 28 26.92 18.48 -1.10
C GLY A 28 25.52 19.08 -0.99
N ALA A 29 24.77 18.62 0.02
CA ALA A 29 23.86 19.50 0.75
C ALA A 29 24.15 19.33 2.25
N ALA A 30 25.11 20.12 2.75
CA ALA A 30 25.27 20.38 4.17
C ALA A 30 24.23 21.44 4.59
N PRO A 31 23.52 21.27 5.71
CA PRO A 31 22.63 22.30 6.24
C PRO A 31 23.44 23.47 6.80
N ALA A 32 23.09 24.68 6.36
CA ALA A 32 23.65 25.92 6.86
C ALA A 32 23.25 26.12 8.33
N ALA A 33 24.27 26.20 9.20
CA ALA A 33 24.14 26.75 10.52
C ALA A 33 23.89 28.26 10.42
N ALA A 34 22.74 28.71 10.92
CA ALA A 34 22.51 30.12 11.24
C ALA A 34 22.32 30.23 12.76
N ILE A 35 23.31 30.86 13.40
CA ILE A 35 23.30 31.26 14.80
C ILE A 35 22.94 32.75 14.84
N ALA A 36 21.86 33.11 15.54
CA ALA A 36 21.64 34.38 16.24
C ALA A 36 20.31 34.25 17.02
N ALA A 37 20.33 33.89 18.31
CA ALA A 37 20.49 34.78 19.47
C ALA A 37 19.16 35.45 19.92
N GLY A 38 18.57 34.87 20.97
CA GLY A 38 18.00 35.58 22.12
C GLY A 38 16.50 35.92 22.09
N GLN A 39 15.69 35.17 22.85
CA GLN A 39 15.03 35.68 24.07
C GLN A 39 14.27 34.58 24.84
N SER A 40 14.70 34.45 26.09
CA SER A 40 14.06 33.91 27.31
C SER A 40 12.57 33.54 27.29
N GLY A 41 12.30 32.31 27.76
CA GLY A 41 11.01 31.87 28.27
C GLY A 41 11.15 30.56 29.04
N GLU A 42 11.38 30.65 30.34
CA GLU A 42 11.25 29.56 31.31
C GLU A 42 9.93 28.79 31.12
N ARG A 43 10.03 27.49 30.82
CA ARG A 43 9.06 26.49 31.27
C ARG A 43 9.80 25.18 31.54
N ASP A 44 9.90 24.86 32.82
CA ASP A 44 10.17 23.54 33.37
C ASP A 44 9.20 22.48 32.81
N VAL A 45 9.54 21.84 31.68
CA VAL A 45 8.93 20.56 31.27
C VAL A 45 9.89 19.79 30.35
N ALA A 46 10.98 19.23 30.87
CA ALA A 46 11.77 18.23 30.12
C ALA A 46 12.63 17.35 31.03
N ALA A 47 11.98 16.69 31.99
CA ALA A 47 12.53 15.51 32.66
C ALA A 47 11.68 14.29 32.27
N ALA A 48 11.57 14.01 30.98
CA ALA A 48 11.07 12.75 30.44
C ALA A 48 11.55 12.62 28.98
N GLY A 49 12.25 11.54 28.66
CA GLY A 49 12.68 11.26 27.30
C GLY A 49 14.20 11.30 27.08
N MET A 50 14.97 10.84 28.06
CA MET A 50 16.28 10.26 27.78
C MET A 50 16.15 8.75 27.94
N GLU A 51 15.34 8.12 27.08
CA GLU A 51 15.29 6.66 26.95
C GLU A 51 16.24 6.21 25.84
N SER A 52 17.25 5.46 26.28
CA SER A 52 18.20 4.60 25.57
C SER A 52 18.21 4.59 24.04
N GLY A 53 19.41 4.72 23.46
CA GLY A 53 19.73 4.28 22.09
C GLY A 53 19.69 2.75 21.91
N GLY A 54 18.75 2.06 22.54
CA GLY A 54 18.42 0.65 22.34
C GLY A 54 17.34 0.52 21.28
N ILE A 55 17.39 -0.54 20.49
CA ILE A 55 16.35 -0.87 19.51
C ILE A 55 15.05 -1.16 20.27
N ASP A 56 13.99 -0.42 19.96
CA ASP A 56 12.65 -0.69 20.50
C ASP A 56 12.23 -2.13 20.12
N PRO A 57 12.06 -3.05 21.08
CA PRO A 57 11.70 -4.45 20.79
C PRO A 57 10.36 -4.59 20.06
N ALA A 58 9.39 -3.70 20.35
CA ALA A 58 8.09 -3.73 19.68
C ALA A 58 8.23 -3.30 18.21
N ALA A 59 9.04 -2.29 17.93
CA ALA A 59 9.35 -1.88 16.56
C ALA A 59 10.11 -2.97 15.79
N ALA A 60 11.09 -3.63 16.42
CA ALA A 60 11.81 -4.75 15.81
C ALA A 60 10.88 -5.92 15.45
N PHE A 61 9.93 -6.24 16.34
CA PHE A 61 8.93 -7.27 16.06
C PHE A 61 7.97 -6.87 14.93
N ARG A 62 7.50 -5.62 14.90
CA ARG A 62 6.70 -5.09 13.79
C ARG A 62 7.43 -5.22 12.45
N ASP A 63 8.69 -4.79 12.40
CA ASP A 63 9.47 -4.81 11.16
C ASP A 63 9.73 -6.25 10.69
N ALA A 64 9.97 -7.18 11.61
CA ALA A 64 10.10 -8.61 11.29
C ALA A 64 8.78 -9.21 10.76
N ALA A 65 7.64 -8.87 11.38
CA ALA A 65 6.32 -9.31 10.92
C ALA A 65 5.94 -8.71 9.55
N GLU A 66 6.31 -7.45 9.29
CA GLU A 66 6.13 -6.83 7.98
C GLU A 66 7.00 -7.50 6.91
N ALA A 67 8.27 -7.79 7.20
CA ALA A 67 9.15 -8.51 6.29
C ALA A 67 8.62 -9.93 5.97
N LEU A 68 8.04 -10.61 6.96
CA LEU A 68 7.36 -11.89 6.74
C LEU A 68 6.15 -11.76 5.82
N TYR A 69 5.28 -10.79 6.08
CA TYR A 69 4.12 -10.53 5.23
C TYR A 69 4.54 -10.24 3.78
N LEU A 70 5.56 -9.41 3.58
CA LEU A 70 6.08 -9.12 2.24
C LEU A 70 6.66 -10.36 1.55
N ALA A 71 7.38 -11.22 2.29
CA ALA A 71 7.91 -12.47 1.73
C ALA A 71 6.78 -13.43 1.30
N VAL A 72 5.69 -13.49 2.07
CA VAL A 72 4.50 -14.27 1.69
C VAL A 72 3.87 -13.72 0.41
N GLN A 73 3.72 -12.40 0.30
CA GLN A 73 3.17 -11.76 -0.91
C GLN A 73 4.04 -11.93 -2.15
N GLN A 74 5.35 -12.12 -1.97
CA GLN A 74 6.30 -12.36 -3.06
C GLN A 74 6.35 -13.85 -3.47
N GLY A 75 5.75 -14.75 -2.70
CA GLY A 75 5.71 -16.17 -3.02
C GLY A 75 7.06 -16.88 -2.95
N GLU A 76 8.05 -16.34 -2.23
CA GLU A 76 9.39 -16.94 -2.08
C GLU A 76 9.47 -17.87 -0.85
N PRO A 77 9.39 -19.20 -1.01
CA PRO A 77 9.16 -20.09 0.15
C PRO A 77 10.32 -20.09 1.16
N LEU A 78 11.56 -20.04 0.67
CA LEU A 78 12.75 -19.97 1.52
C LEU A 78 12.83 -18.66 2.30
N ALA A 79 12.45 -17.54 1.66
CA ALA A 79 12.40 -16.24 2.33
C ALA A 79 11.35 -16.25 3.44
N VAL A 80 10.16 -16.82 3.18
CA VAL A 80 9.08 -16.92 4.16
C VAL A 80 9.51 -17.68 5.42
N HIS A 81 10.18 -18.84 5.28
CA HIS A 81 10.68 -19.57 6.44
C HIS A 81 11.72 -18.79 7.25
N ARG A 82 12.66 -18.11 6.59
CA ARG A 82 13.66 -17.26 7.27
C ARG A 82 12.97 -16.11 7.99
N ARG A 83 12.05 -15.40 7.34
CA ARG A 83 11.34 -14.27 7.95
C ARG A 83 10.45 -14.69 9.11
N LEU A 84 9.89 -15.90 9.08
CA LEU A 84 9.17 -16.45 10.22
C LEU A 84 10.10 -16.68 11.41
N GLN A 85 11.32 -17.18 11.19
CA GLN A 85 12.33 -17.33 12.25
C GLN A 85 12.77 -15.98 12.84
N ASP A 86 12.94 -14.96 11.99
CA ASP A 86 13.24 -13.59 12.42
C ASP A 86 12.11 -13.06 13.33
N ALA A 87 10.85 -13.23 12.90
CA ALA A 87 9.66 -12.82 13.66
C ALA A 87 9.50 -13.59 14.99
N GLU A 88 9.77 -14.90 15.00
CA GLU A 88 9.76 -15.70 16.24
C GLU A 88 10.84 -15.24 17.22
N THR A 89 12.02 -14.90 16.72
CA THR A 89 13.13 -14.43 17.56
C THR A 89 12.80 -13.06 18.16
N ALA A 90 12.27 -12.15 17.35
CA ALA A 90 11.82 -10.84 17.81
C ALA A 90 10.67 -10.96 18.82
N PHE A 91 9.71 -11.87 18.59
CA PHE A 91 8.60 -12.16 19.51
C PHE A 91 9.10 -12.58 20.91
N ARG A 92 10.10 -13.47 20.98
CA ARG A 92 10.67 -13.92 22.27
C ARG A 92 11.42 -12.82 23.02
N GLY A 93 11.86 -11.78 22.32
CA GLY A 93 12.52 -10.61 22.91
C GLY A 93 11.56 -9.51 23.37
N LEU A 94 10.25 -9.68 23.20
CA LEU A 94 9.27 -8.68 23.60
C LEU A 94 9.18 -8.59 25.13
N PRO A 95 9.20 -7.37 25.71
CA PRO A 95 8.86 -7.17 27.11
C PRO A 95 7.36 -7.45 27.30
N MET A 96 7.04 -8.39 28.18
CA MET A 96 5.64 -8.80 28.42
C MET A 96 4.82 -7.66 29.04
N GLU A 97 5.47 -6.72 29.70
CA GLU A 97 4.87 -5.53 30.30
C GLU A 97 4.24 -4.59 29.27
N ARG A 98 4.61 -4.71 27.98
CA ARG A 98 4.03 -3.90 26.90
C ARG A 98 2.72 -4.45 26.35
N ILE A 99 2.34 -5.68 26.70
CA ILE A 99 1.05 -6.25 26.32
C ILE A 99 0.12 -6.10 27.53
N PRO A 100 -0.96 -5.31 27.43
CA PRO A 100 -1.74 -4.88 28.59
C PRO A 100 -2.58 -5.99 29.24
N SER A 101 -2.72 -7.15 28.60
CA SER A 101 -3.56 -8.25 29.07
C SER A 101 -2.95 -9.62 28.82
N ALA A 102 -3.26 -10.59 29.69
CA ALA A 102 -2.85 -11.99 29.50
C ALA A 102 -3.50 -12.59 28.24
N GLU A 103 -4.73 -12.18 27.93
CA GLU A 103 -5.45 -12.53 26.71
C GLU A 103 -4.73 -12.01 25.47
N GLY A 104 -4.17 -10.80 25.50
CA GLY A 104 -3.36 -10.24 24.43
C GLY A 104 -2.08 -11.06 24.18
N ILE A 105 -1.39 -11.47 25.26
CA ILE A 105 -0.20 -12.33 25.17
C ILE A 105 -0.57 -13.68 24.55
N HIS A 106 -1.67 -14.28 25.01
CA HIS A 106 -2.16 -15.55 24.50
C HIS A 106 -2.57 -15.45 23.03
N ALA A 107 -3.29 -14.40 22.65
CA ALA A 107 -3.73 -14.16 21.28
C ALA A 107 -2.54 -13.95 20.32
N LEU A 108 -1.52 -13.21 20.76
CA LEU A 108 -0.31 -12.98 19.97
C LEU A 108 0.49 -14.28 19.78
N SER A 109 0.68 -15.03 20.87
CA SER A 109 1.32 -16.36 20.82
C SER A 109 0.56 -17.31 19.89
N GLY A 110 -0.77 -17.27 19.95
CA GLY A 110 -1.67 -18.01 19.08
C GLY A 110 -1.51 -17.63 17.60
N SER A 111 -1.36 -16.34 17.29
CA SER A 111 -1.16 -15.84 15.92
C SER A 111 0.18 -16.29 15.33
N VAL A 112 1.27 -16.24 16.11
CA VAL A 112 2.58 -16.79 15.70
C VAL A 112 2.47 -18.29 15.45
N ALA A 113 1.82 -19.03 16.37
CA ALA A 113 1.62 -20.47 16.20
C ALA A 113 0.77 -20.81 14.96
N GLU A 114 -0.26 -20.01 14.67
CA GLU A 114 -1.10 -20.22 13.50
C GLU A 114 -0.34 -20.00 12.19
N MET A 115 0.51 -18.98 12.13
CA MET A 115 1.40 -18.76 10.98
C MET A 115 2.34 -19.96 10.76
N LYS A 116 2.90 -20.51 11.84
CA LYS A 116 3.74 -21.72 11.77
C LYS A 116 2.95 -22.92 11.23
N ARG A 117 1.73 -23.14 11.72
CA ARG A 117 0.87 -24.26 11.26
C ARG A 117 0.50 -24.10 9.79
N ALA A 118 0.13 -22.90 9.36
CA ALA A 118 -0.22 -22.62 7.97
C ALA A 118 0.93 -22.97 7.02
N LEU A 119 2.18 -22.68 7.41
CA LEU A 119 3.36 -23.04 6.62
C LEU A 119 3.79 -24.50 6.74
N ALA A 120 3.55 -25.14 7.89
CA ALA A 120 3.95 -26.52 8.13
C ALA A 120 2.96 -27.56 7.54
N ALA A 121 1.83 -27.12 7.00
CA ALA A 121 0.85 -27.99 6.36
C ALA A 121 1.47 -28.75 5.17
N ALA A 122 1.07 -30.01 4.98
CA ALA A 122 1.57 -30.84 3.87
C ALA A 122 1.29 -30.21 2.49
N THR A 123 0.17 -29.51 2.38
CA THR A 123 -0.15 -28.62 1.26
C THR A 123 -0.54 -27.26 1.84
N PRO A 124 0.38 -26.28 1.86
CA PRO A 124 0.07 -24.95 2.36
C PRO A 124 -1.05 -24.32 1.55
N ASP A 125 -2.12 -23.92 2.24
CA ASP A 125 -3.19 -23.12 1.66
C ASP A 125 -2.71 -21.67 1.63
N GLU A 126 -2.45 -21.16 0.42
CA GLU A 126 -1.90 -19.82 0.20
C GLU A 126 -2.76 -18.74 0.86
N SER A 127 -4.10 -18.89 0.80
CA SER A 127 -5.02 -17.93 1.43
C SER A 127 -4.83 -17.91 2.95
N LYS A 128 -4.71 -19.09 3.58
CA LYS A 128 -4.49 -19.18 5.03
C LYS A 128 -3.14 -18.61 5.44
N VAL A 129 -2.10 -18.86 4.65
CA VAL A 129 -0.76 -18.30 4.90
C VAL A 129 -0.79 -16.77 4.81
N GLN A 130 -1.45 -16.22 3.79
CA GLN A 130 -1.62 -14.77 3.64
C GLN A 130 -2.42 -14.16 4.79
N THR A 131 -3.54 -14.77 5.19
CA THR A 131 -4.35 -14.30 6.31
C THR A 131 -3.58 -14.36 7.63
N ALA A 132 -2.87 -15.45 7.91
CA ALA A 132 -2.08 -15.58 9.13
C ALA A 132 -0.94 -14.55 9.20
N ALA A 133 -0.24 -14.32 8.07
CA ALA A 133 0.81 -13.31 7.98
C ALA A 133 0.25 -11.88 8.16
N GLY A 134 -0.90 -11.59 7.54
CA GLY A 134 -1.59 -10.31 7.67
C GLY A 134 -2.06 -10.04 9.10
N ALA A 135 -2.65 -11.03 9.75
CA ALA A 135 -3.08 -10.93 11.15
C ALA A 135 -1.89 -10.68 12.09
N LEU A 136 -0.77 -11.40 11.89
CA LEU A 136 0.45 -11.22 12.66
C LEU A 136 1.05 -9.82 12.45
N ARG A 137 1.07 -9.32 11.21
CA ARG A 137 1.51 -7.96 10.88
C ARG A 137 0.67 -6.92 11.63
N LEU A 138 -0.66 -7.02 11.60
CA LEU A 138 -1.52 -6.06 12.29
C LEU A 138 -1.36 -6.13 13.81
N ALA A 139 -1.18 -7.33 14.37
CA ALA A 139 -0.94 -7.51 15.80
C ALA A 139 0.40 -6.89 16.25
N ALA A 140 1.45 -7.09 15.46
CA ALA A 140 2.76 -6.51 15.73
C ALA A 140 2.75 -4.97 15.61
N ASP A 141 2.03 -4.44 14.61
CA ASP A 141 1.82 -3.01 14.45
C ASP A 141 1.01 -2.40 15.62
N ALA A 142 -0.04 -3.09 16.08
CA ALA A 142 -0.82 -2.65 17.24
C ALA A 142 0.00 -2.54 18.52
N LEU A 143 1.01 -3.42 18.69
CA LEU A 143 1.94 -3.37 19.82
C LEU A 143 2.94 -2.21 19.70
N ALA A 144 3.43 -1.93 18.49
CA ALA A 144 4.42 -0.88 18.24
C ALA A 144 3.79 0.52 18.14
N SER A 145 2.51 0.63 17.81
CA SER A 145 1.80 1.90 17.59
C SER A 145 0.34 1.82 18.04
N PRO A 146 0.07 1.79 19.36
CA PRO A 146 -1.29 1.61 19.90
C PRO A 146 -2.29 2.68 19.46
N ASP A 147 -1.86 3.95 19.37
CA ASP A 147 -2.73 5.08 19.05
C ASP A 147 -2.98 5.26 17.55
N ARG A 148 -2.20 4.59 16.69
CA ARG A 148 -2.20 4.78 15.24
C ARG A 148 -2.13 3.47 14.47
N SER A 149 -2.71 2.42 15.03
CA SER A 149 -2.55 1.08 14.48
C SER A 149 -3.22 0.96 13.10
N LEU A 150 -2.55 0.24 12.19
CA LEU A 150 -3.00 0.00 10.82
C LEU A 150 -4.39 -0.63 10.75
N TRP A 151 -4.76 -1.44 11.76
CA TRP A 151 -6.04 -2.13 11.79
C TRP A 151 -7.25 -1.19 11.95
N PHE A 152 -7.05 0.05 12.41
CA PHE A 152 -8.13 1.06 12.47
C PHE A 152 -8.76 1.33 11.09
N GLN A 153 -7.98 1.17 10.02
CA GLN A 153 -8.45 1.34 8.64
C GLN A 153 -9.56 0.34 8.26
N TYR A 154 -9.65 -0.81 8.94
CA TYR A 154 -10.68 -1.83 8.69
C TYR A 154 -12.07 -1.43 9.20
N ARG A 155 -12.19 -0.36 10.01
CA ARG A 155 -13.48 0.12 10.49
C ARG A 155 -14.44 0.38 9.34
N LYS A 156 -13.99 1.17 8.37
CA LYS A 156 -14.82 1.57 7.22
C LYS A 156 -15.24 0.34 6.42
N LEU A 157 -14.28 -0.53 6.11
CA LEU A 157 -14.53 -1.73 5.32
C LEU A 157 -15.56 -2.65 6.00
N MET A 158 -15.42 -2.91 7.31
CA MET A 158 -16.40 -3.74 8.01
C MET A 158 -17.79 -3.10 8.12
N MET A 159 -17.87 -1.78 8.28
CA MET A 159 -19.17 -1.08 8.28
C MET A 159 -19.85 -1.15 6.91
N GLU A 160 -19.09 -1.10 5.82
CA GLU A 160 -19.60 -1.29 4.46
C GLU A 160 -20.11 -2.71 4.23
N GLU A 161 -19.41 -3.74 4.73
CA GLU A 161 -19.89 -5.13 4.66
C GLU A 161 -21.18 -5.32 5.48
N ILE A 162 -21.31 -4.68 6.65
CA ILE A 162 -22.56 -4.71 7.44
C ILE A 162 -23.72 -4.03 6.69
N ALA A 163 -23.45 -2.91 6.01
CA ALA A 163 -24.46 -2.24 5.21
C ALA A 163 -24.92 -3.12 4.03
N THR A 164 -23.98 -3.81 3.38
CA THR A 164 -24.25 -4.77 2.30
C THR A 164 -25.06 -5.96 2.81
N LEU A 165 -24.69 -6.52 3.96
CA LEU A 165 -25.44 -7.57 4.64
C LEU A 165 -26.88 -7.13 4.94
N ALA A 166 -27.06 -5.94 5.49
CA ALA A 166 -28.38 -5.39 5.81
C ALA A 166 -29.25 -5.22 4.55
N ALA A 167 -28.67 -4.71 3.45
CA ALA A 167 -29.37 -4.56 2.18
C ALA A 167 -29.75 -5.91 1.54
N GLY A 168 -28.89 -6.93 1.70
CA GLY A 168 -29.15 -8.28 1.21
C GLY A 168 -30.16 -9.08 2.05
N ILE A 169 -30.57 -8.57 3.22
CA ILE A 169 -31.70 -9.12 3.98
C ILE A 169 -32.97 -8.39 3.54
N SER A 170 -33.74 -9.02 2.65
CA SER A 170 -34.90 -8.38 2.00
C SER A 170 -36.09 -9.33 1.84
N GLY A 171 -37.25 -8.76 1.50
CA GLY A 171 -38.50 -9.49 1.25
C GLY A 171 -39.41 -9.68 2.47
N THR A 172 -40.61 -10.22 2.20
CA THR A 172 -41.63 -10.54 3.23
C THR A 172 -42.07 -12.00 3.05
N PRO A 173 -41.60 -12.94 3.90
CA PRO A 173 -40.69 -12.75 5.03
C PRO A 173 -39.25 -12.44 4.60
N PRO A 174 -38.44 -11.78 5.46
CA PRO A 174 -37.02 -11.53 5.19
C PRO A 174 -36.25 -12.80 4.86
N ARG A 175 -35.41 -12.74 3.83
CA ARG A 175 -34.53 -13.83 3.40
C ARG A 175 -33.12 -13.31 3.17
N VAL A 176 -32.15 -14.20 3.35
CA VAL A 176 -30.74 -13.93 3.08
C VAL A 176 -30.46 -14.20 1.60
N THR A 177 -30.02 -13.18 0.87
CA THR A 177 -29.48 -13.35 -0.49
C THR A 177 -28.06 -13.93 -0.46
N GLU A 178 -27.58 -14.46 -1.59
CA GLU A 178 -26.18 -14.90 -1.70
C GLU A 178 -25.19 -13.75 -1.49
N GLU A 179 -25.58 -12.53 -1.86
CA GLU A 179 -24.81 -11.31 -1.59
C GLU A 179 -24.67 -11.04 -0.09
N ALA A 180 -25.76 -11.20 0.69
CA ALA A 180 -25.72 -11.09 2.15
C ALA A 180 -24.79 -12.14 2.79
N LYS A 181 -24.82 -13.39 2.31
CA LYS A 181 -23.90 -14.43 2.79
C LYS A 181 -22.44 -14.05 2.52
N THR A 182 -22.17 -13.64 1.28
CA THR A 182 -20.82 -13.22 0.86
C THR A 182 -20.33 -12.02 1.68
N ALA A 183 -21.19 -11.05 1.96
CA ALA A 183 -20.85 -9.89 2.80
C ALA A 183 -20.55 -10.31 4.25
N PHE A 184 -21.31 -11.26 4.81
CA PHE A 184 -21.03 -11.80 6.14
C PHE A 184 -19.72 -12.61 6.18
N ASP A 185 -19.41 -13.38 5.14
CA ASP A 185 -18.15 -14.12 5.03
C ASP A 185 -16.95 -13.18 4.96
N ARG A 186 -17.04 -12.10 4.16
CA ARG A 186 -16.01 -11.04 4.10
C ARG A 186 -15.86 -10.33 5.44
N LEU A 187 -16.97 -9.96 6.08
CA LEU A 187 -16.97 -9.34 7.39
C LEU A 187 -16.28 -10.24 8.44
N SER A 188 -16.60 -11.53 8.44
CA SER A 188 -15.99 -12.54 9.31
C SER A 188 -14.51 -12.72 9.03
N GLY A 189 -14.11 -12.69 7.75
CA GLY A 189 -12.71 -12.70 7.33
C GLY A 189 -11.93 -11.48 7.83
N HIS A 190 -12.48 -10.28 7.68
CA HIS A 190 -11.88 -9.05 8.20
C HIS A 190 -11.76 -9.09 9.73
N TYR A 191 -12.81 -9.58 10.42
CA TYR A 191 -12.78 -9.75 11.87
C TYR A 191 -11.67 -10.71 12.31
N ALA A 192 -11.55 -11.88 11.67
CA ALA A 192 -10.50 -12.84 11.97
C ALA A 192 -9.09 -12.25 11.79
N LEU A 193 -8.91 -11.41 10.78
CA LEU A 193 -7.65 -10.74 10.48
C LEU A 193 -7.27 -9.72 11.57
N ILE A 194 -8.22 -8.91 12.05
CA ILE A 194 -7.94 -7.90 13.09
C ILE A 194 -8.02 -8.45 14.53
N ARG A 195 -8.59 -9.65 14.73
CA ARG A 195 -8.95 -10.19 16.05
C ARG A 195 -7.80 -10.14 17.05
N THR A 196 -6.60 -10.56 16.63
CA THR A 196 -5.42 -10.55 17.51
C THR A 196 -4.97 -9.13 17.83
N ALA A 197 -5.03 -8.19 16.89
CA ALA A 197 -4.68 -6.80 17.13
C ALA A 197 -5.65 -6.15 18.14
N VAL A 198 -6.95 -6.44 18.01
CA VAL A 198 -7.97 -6.00 18.99
C VAL A 198 -7.69 -6.58 20.37
N ALA A 199 -7.33 -7.86 20.47
CA ALA A 199 -7.04 -8.52 21.75
C ALA A 199 -5.85 -7.89 22.50
N ILE A 200 -4.90 -7.30 21.76
CA ILE A 200 -3.75 -6.60 22.33
C ILE A 200 -4.13 -5.17 22.75
N SER A 201 -4.98 -4.49 21.98
CA SER A 201 -5.27 -3.06 22.19
C SER A 201 -6.51 -2.77 23.06
N ARG A 202 -7.40 -3.74 23.28
CA ARG A 202 -8.71 -3.53 23.91
C ARG A 202 -8.92 -4.47 25.09
N GLU A 203 -9.91 -4.14 25.91
CA GLU A 203 -10.33 -5.01 27.01
C GLU A 203 -10.86 -6.36 26.50
N PRO A 204 -10.59 -7.46 27.21
CA PRO A 204 -11.11 -8.78 26.86
C PRO A 204 -12.64 -8.83 26.70
N SER A 205 -13.36 -8.03 27.49
CA SER A 205 -14.83 -7.93 27.46
C SER A 205 -15.37 -7.49 26.09
N VAL A 206 -14.64 -6.61 25.39
CA VAL A 206 -15.00 -6.10 24.06
C VAL A 206 -14.81 -7.19 23.00
N LEU A 207 -13.71 -7.94 23.11
CA LEU A 207 -13.41 -9.05 22.21
C LEU A 207 -14.46 -10.17 22.33
N GLU A 208 -14.79 -10.58 23.56
CA GLU A 208 -15.77 -11.63 23.83
C GLU A 208 -17.17 -11.26 23.35
N ARG A 209 -17.56 -9.99 23.48
CA ARG A 209 -18.81 -9.48 22.90
C ARG A 209 -18.80 -9.60 21.38
N GLY A 210 -17.71 -9.20 20.73
CA GLY A 210 -17.51 -9.37 19.30
C GLY A 210 -17.66 -10.84 18.88
N ASP A 211 -16.84 -11.71 19.46
CA ASP A 211 -16.84 -13.16 19.20
C ASP A 211 -18.25 -13.76 19.35
N SER A 212 -18.99 -13.36 20.39
CA SER A 212 -20.35 -13.84 20.64
C SER A 212 -21.33 -13.43 19.54
N VAL A 213 -21.27 -12.18 19.08
CA VAL A 213 -22.14 -11.65 18.04
C VAL A 213 -21.81 -12.27 16.68
N PHE A 214 -20.53 -12.45 16.35
CA PHE A 214 -20.12 -13.15 15.12
C PHE A 214 -20.59 -14.61 15.10
N ARG A 215 -20.42 -15.37 16.20
CA ARG A 215 -20.94 -16.74 16.32
C ARG A 215 -22.46 -16.80 16.26
N TYR A 216 -23.16 -15.79 16.78
CA TYR A 216 -24.61 -15.69 16.65
C TYR A 216 -25.02 -15.43 15.19
N GLY A 217 -24.35 -14.50 14.51
CA GLY A 217 -24.59 -14.20 13.10
C GLY A 217 -24.37 -15.38 12.18
N GLU A 218 -23.28 -16.12 12.39
CA GLU A 218 -22.95 -17.33 11.63
C GLU A 218 -24.07 -18.36 11.73
N ARG A 219 -24.55 -18.64 12.96
CA ARG A 219 -25.66 -19.58 13.19
C ARG A 219 -26.97 -19.13 12.53
N VAL A 220 -27.27 -17.83 12.60
CA VAL A 220 -28.51 -17.27 12.04
C VAL A 220 -28.48 -17.29 10.51
N ILE A 221 -27.35 -16.96 9.89
CA ILE A 221 -27.18 -16.90 8.43
C ILE A 221 -27.05 -18.30 7.81
N ALA A 222 -26.37 -19.23 8.50
CA ALA A 222 -26.20 -20.61 8.04
C ALA A 222 -27.44 -21.49 8.26
N ALA A 223 -28.45 -21.01 8.99
CA ALA A 223 -29.68 -21.77 9.23
C ALA A 223 -30.39 -22.12 7.92
N ALA A 224 -30.82 -23.37 7.75
CA ALA A 224 -31.52 -23.82 6.55
C ALA A 224 -32.84 -23.06 6.28
N ARG A 225 -33.48 -22.57 7.35
CA ARG A 225 -34.66 -21.67 7.29
C ARG A 225 -34.49 -20.60 8.36
N PRO A 226 -33.80 -19.49 8.06
CA PRO A 226 -33.62 -18.42 9.02
C PRO A 226 -34.97 -17.78 9.35
N GLU A 227 -35.23 -17.53 10.62
CA GLU A 227 -36.39 -16.74 11.03
C GLU A 227 -36.16 -15.27 10.67
N GLY A 228 -37.09 -14.66 9.94
CA GLY A 228 -36.93 -13.30 9.45
C GLY A 228 -36.71 -12.25 10.55
N LYS A 229 -37.25 -12.47 11.75
CA LYS A 229 -37.02 -11.60 12.93
C LYS A 229 -35.59 -11.70 13.47
N LEU A 230 -34.97 -12.89 13.41
CA LEU A 230 -33.60 -13.08 13.85
C LEU A 230 -32.62 -12.45 12.86
N LEU A 231 -32.95 -12.49 11.56
CA LEU A 231 -32.18 -11.83 10.51
C LEU A 231 -32.14 -10.32 10.66
N THR A 232 -33.31 -9.68 10.80
CA THR A 232 -33.35 -8.22 10.98
C THR A 232 -32.79 -7.79 12.33
N GLY A 233 -32.99 -8.61 13.38
CA GLY A 233 -32.44 -8.39 14.71
C GLY A 233 -30.93 -8.61 14.82
N LEU A 234 -30.26 -9.18 13.81
CA LEU A 234 -28.81 -9.41 13.80
C LEU A 234 -28.00 -8.14 13.47
N ILE A 235 -28.56 -7.24 12.65
CA ILE A 235 -27.81 -6.11 12.09
C ILE A 235 -27.36 -5.13 13.17
N GLU A 236 -28.24 -4.78 14.10
CA GLU A 236 -27.95 -3.80 15.15
C GLU A 236 -26.85 -4.31 16.11
N PRO A 237 -26.96 -5.52 16.71
CA PRO A 237 -25.89 -6.06 17.53
C PRO A 237 -24.55 -6.19 16.80
N LEU A 238 -24.57 -6.53 15.51
CA LEU A 238 -23.35 -6.66 14.70
C LEU A 238 -22.67 -5.31 14.48
N ARG A 239 -23.45 -4.28 14.16
CA ARG A 239 -22.97 -2.91 14.03
C ARG A 239 -22.36 -2.41 15.33
N ASP A 240 -23.05 -2.59 16.45
CA ASP A 240 -22.58 -2.15 17.77
C ASP A 240 -21.33 -2.89 18.21
N ALA A 241 -21.29 -4.21 17.99
CA ALA A 241 -20.12 -5.03 18.29
C ALA A 241 -18.91 -4.55 17.51
N VAL A 242 -19.03 -4.38 16.18
CA VAL A 242 -17.93 -3.93 15.33
C VAL A 242 -17.53 -2.49 15.68
N ALA A 243 -18.47 -1.59 15.91
CA ALA A 243 -18.17 -0.21 16.30
C ALA A 243 -17.39 -0.15 17.62
N GLY A 244 -17.75 -0.99 18.59
CA GLY A 244 -17.09 -1.08 19.89
C GLY A 244 -15.66 -1.64 19.88
N LEU A 245 -15.29 -2.39 18.83
CA LEU A 245 -13.91 -2.87 18.66
C LEU A 245 -12.92 -1.71 18.55
N PHE A 246 -13.35 -0.61 17.95
CA PHE A 246 -12.49 0.52 17.62
C PHE A 246 -12.58 1.66 18.65
N PRO A 247 -11.55 2.52 18.74
CA PRO A 247 -11.62 3.75 19.52
C PRO A 247 -12.78 4.66 19.06
N PRO A 248 -13.34 5.51 19.93
CA PRO A 248 -14.33 6.50 19.52
C PRO A 248 -13.74 7.50 18.53
N THR A 249 -14.53 7.89 17.52
CA THR A 249 -14.15 8.88 16.49
C THR A 249 -13.95 10.25 17.15
N GLY A 250 -12.69 10.56 17.46
CA GLY A 250 -12.27 11.79 18.16
C GLY A 250 -10.82 11.72 18.63
N GLU A 251 -10.32 10.50 18.88
CA GLU A 251 -8.92 10.19 19.19
C GLU A 251 -8.18 9.57 18.00
N GLU A 252 -8.78 9.59 16.80
CA GLU A 252 -8.10 9.16 15.59
C GLU A 252 -7.09 10.26 15.20
N PRO A 253 -5.77 9.98 15.14
CA PRO A 253 -4.90 10.77 14.30
C PRO A 253 -5.45 10.64 12.90
N ALA A 254 -5.84 11.78 12.33
CA ALA A 254 -6.39 11.91 10.98
C ALA A 254 -5.75 10.88 10.07
N ALA A 255 -6.58 9.98 9.52
CA ALA A 255 -6.20 9.01 8.52
C ALA A 255 -5.23 9.66 7.53
N GLY A 256 -3.93 9.37 7.68
CA GLY A 256 -2.99 9.59 6.61
C GLY A 256 -3.52 8.77 5.44
N PRO A 257 -3.60 9.32 4.22
CA PRO A 257 -4.02 8.53 3.07
C PRO A 257 -3.14 7.28 3.05
N ALA A 258 -3.78 6.12 2.84
CA ALA A 258 -3.09 4.86 2.60
C ALA A 258 -1.87 5.13 1.73
N LEU A 259 -0.69 4.68 2.17
CA LEU A 259 0.58 4.78 1.46
C LEU A 259 0.56 3.93 0.17
N ILE A 260 -0.40 4.19 -0.70
CA ILE A 260 -0.18 4.17 -2.13
C ILE A 260 0.41 5.57 -2.40
N PRO A 261 1.72 5.70 -2.69
CA PRO A 261 2.27 7.01 -3.01
C PRO A 261 1.39 7.65 -4.08
N PRO A 262 0.90 8.89 -3.89
CA PRO A 262 0.00 9.52 -4.83
C PRO A 262 0.67 9.52 -6.20
N ALA A 263 0.05 8.80 -7.15
CA ALA A 263 0.57 8.63 -8.51
C ALA A 263 0.74 9.96 -9.25
N TRP A 264 0.34 11.09 -8.67
CA TRP A 264 0.59 12.44 -9.18
C TRP A 264 2.06 12.70 -9.52
N GLY A 265 3.01 12.25 -8.68
CA GLY A 265 4.44 12.41 -8.99
C GLY A 265 4.89 11.56 -10.20
N PHE A 266 4.36 10.34 -10.31
CA PHE A 266 4.65 9.43 -11.42
C PHE A 266 3.99 9.87 -12.73
N ILE A 267 2.76 10.36 -12.66
CA ILE A 267 2.01 10.92 -13.79
C ILE A 267 2.67 12.22 -14.25
N ALA A 268 3.12 13.09 -13.33
CA ALA A 268 3.82 14.32 -13.68
C ALA A 268 5.19 14.06 -14.32
N THR A 269 5.92 13.04 -13.87
CA THR A 269 7.20 12.66 -14.48
C THR A 269 7.03 12.06 -15.87
N ILE A 270 6.04 11.19 -16.08
CA ILE A 270 5.69 10.69 -17.42
C ILE A 270 5.22 11.84 -18.32
N GLY A 271 4.35 12.71 -17.81
CA GLY A 271 3.85 13.87 -18.56
C GLY A 271 4.96 14.82 -19.00
N SER A 272 5.87 15.16 -18.08
CA SER A 272 7.03 16.03 -18.37
C SER A 272 7.98 15.40 -19.38
N PHE A 273 8.21 14.08 -19.29
CA PHE A 273 9.04 13.36 -20.25
C PHE A 273 8.45 13.38 -21.67
N ILE A 274 7.14 13.11 -21.79
CA ILE A 274 6.43 13.15 -23.09
C ILE A 274 6.48 14.55 -23.70
N VAL A 275 6.18 15.60 -22.92
CA VAL A 275 6.23 17.00 -23.40
C VAL A 275 7.64 17.37 -23.87
N THR A 276 8.68 16.92 -23.16
CA THR A 276 10.08 17.17 -23.54
C THR A 276 10.43 16.50 -24.87
N VAL A 277 10.04 15.22 -25.06
CA VAL A 277 10.30 14.49 -26.30
C VAL A 277 9.53 15.10 -27.48
N LEU A 278 8.26 15.47 -27.28
CA LEU A 278 7.44 16.11 -28.32
C LEU A 278 7.96 17.51 -28.68
N THR A 279 8.40 18.29 -27.70
CA THR A 279 9.01 19.62 -27.93
C THR A 279 10.30 19.47 -28.75
N TYR A 280 11.14 18.49 -28.40
CA TYR A 280 12.35 18.20 -29.16
C TYR A 280 12.06 17.72 -30.59
N ALA A 281 11.10 16.81 -30.76
CA ALA A 281 10.67 16.31 -32.07
C ALA A 281 10.07 17.43 -32.94
N GLY A 282 9.25 18.30 -32.34
CA GLY A 282 8.68 19.49 -33.00
C GLY A 282 9.75 20.48 -33.43
N TRP A 283 10.71 20.79 -32.55
CA TRP A 283 11.85 21.65 -32.89
C TRP A 283 12.72 21.05 -34.00
N ARG A 284 12.96 19.74 -33.94
CA ARG A 284 13.72 19.01 -34.98
C ARG A 284 13.01 19.13 -36.32
N LYS A 285 11.70 18.86 -36.40
CA LYS A 285 10.91 18.98 -37.64
C LYS A 285 10.92 20.42 -38.18
N TYR A 286 10.69 21.41 -37.31
CA TYR A 286 10.75 22.83 -37.67
C TYR A 286 12.10 23.24 -38.27
N ARG A 287 13.20 22.69 -37.73
CA ARG A 287 14.54 22.95 -38.25
C ARG A 287 14.81 22.28 -39.59
N PHE A 288 14.16 21.16 -39.89
CA PHE A 288 14.24 20.50 -41.20
C PHE A 288 13.42 21.23 -42.26
N ASP A 289 12.22 21.72 -41.93
CA ASP A 289 11.41 22.51 -42.87
C ASP A 289 12.08 23.88 -43.18
N ARG A 290 12.78 24.49 -42.22
CA ARG A 290 13.56 25.72 -42.47
C ARG A 290 14.88 25.52 -43.22
N GLN A 291 15.42 24.29 -43.27
CA GLN A 291 16.64 23.97 -44.02
C GLN A 291 16.34 23.26 -45.36
N GLY A 292 15.07 22.97 -45.66
CA GLY A 292 14.60 22.38 -46.91
C GLY A 292 13.68 23.27 -47.76
N GLY A 293 13.47 24.53 -47.38
CA GLY A 293 12.49 25.42 -48.03
C GLY A 293 13.08 26.76 -48.49
N SER A 294 13.92 26.74 -49.52
CA SER A 294 14.25 27.87 -50.43
C SER A 294 15.37 27.41 -51.38
N GLY A 295 15.25 27.23 -52.69
CA GLY A 295 14.26 27.39 -53.78
C GLY A 295 15.02 27.07 -55.09
N PRO A 296 14.56 27.37 -56.33
CA PRO A 296 13.23 27.78 -56.79
C PRO A 296 12.70 26.96 -58.00
N GLU A 297 11.42 27.22 -58.31
CA GLU A 297 10.71 27.22 -59.59
C GLU A 297 11.42 26.72 -60.87
N GLY A 298 10.80 25.70 -61.48
CA GLY A 298 10.84 25.43 -62.91
C GLY A 298 9.44 25.54 -63.50
N GLU A 299 8.90 26.76 -63.53
CA GLU A 299 7.74 27.10 -64.35
C GLU A 299 8.19 27.15 -65.82
N GLY A 300 7.66 26.26 -66.65
CA GLY A 300 7.89 26.32 -68.09
C GLY A 300 7.73 24.99 -68.80
N ARG A 301 6.75 24.93 -69.72
CA ARG A 301 6.47 23.83 -70.67
C ARG A 301 5.80 22.58 -70.10
N ARG A 302 4.46 22.63 -70.08
CA ARG A 302 3.62 21.64 -70.77
C ARG A 302 2.21 22.19 -71.04
N LYS A 303 2.16 23.24 -71.86
CA LYS A 303 0.95 23.66 -72.61
C LYS A 303 0.74 22.82 -73.89
N ASP A 304 1.37 21.64 -74.03
CA ASP A 304 1.36 20.83 -75.27
C ASP A 304 0.58 19.51 -75.18
N ALA A 305 -0.33 19.38 -74.20
CA ALA A 305 -1.20 18.21 -74.07
C ALA A 305 -2.63 18.44 -74.61
N ALA A 306 -3.07 19.69 -74.75
CA ALA A 306 -4.43 20.01 -75.21
C ALA A 306 -4.53 20.30 -76.73
N ASP A 307 -3.45 20.72 -77.40
CA ASP A 307 -3.47 21.06 -78.84
C ASP A 307 -3.16 19.90 -79.79
N ARG A 308 -2.93 18.68 -79.28
CA ARG A 308 -2.66 17.49 -80.10
C ARG A 308 -3.92 16.74 -80.56
N TRP A 309 -5.11 17.21 -80.20
CA TRP A 309 -6.38 16.52 -80.47
C TRP A 309 -7.35 17.25 -81.41
N LEU A 310 -7.00 18.42 -81.99
CA LEU A 310 -7.97 19.24 -82.76
C LEU A 310 -7.54 19.79 -84.15
N ARG A 311 -6.56 19.19 -84.85
CA ARG A 311 -6.35 19.36 -86.33
C ARG A 311 -5.73 18.07 -86.91
N ARG A 312 -6.07 17.41 -88.03
CA ARG A 312 -6.94 17.65 -89.22
C ARG A 312 -6.99 19.08 -89.75
#